data_AF-A0A944NVF3-F1
#
_entry.id   AF-A0A944NVF3-F1
#
_cell.length_a   1.000
_cell.length_b   1.000
_cell.length_c   1.000
_cell.angle_alpha   90.00
_cell.angle_beta   90.00
_cell.angle_gamma   90.00
#
_symmetry.space_group_name_H-M   'P 1'
#
loop_
_entity.id
_entity.type
_entity.pdbx_description
1 polymer ?
#
loop_
_entity_poly.entity_id
_entity_poly.type
_entity_poly.pdbx_seq_one_letter_code
_entity_poly.pdbx_strand_id
1 'polypeptide(L)' 'EDNAPLQRSVELGDVGGSALYLLSDLSNSVTGEIHHVDCGYNVVGIPAVQEKT' A
#
# COMPACT_ATOMS: atom_id res chain seq x y z
N GLU A 1 1.87 -11.15 -2.89
CA GLU A 1 2.91 -10.95 -1.86
C GLU A 1 4.27 -10.78 -2.50
N ASP A 2 4.72 -11.78 -3.27
CA ASP A 2 6.08 -11.86 -3.85
C ASP A 2 6.53 -10.66 -4.71
N ASN A 3 5.57 -9.97 -5.33
CA ASN A 3 5.87 -8.83 -6.19
C ASN A 3 5.82 -7.50 -5.44
N ALA A 4 5.16 -7.44 -4.29
CA ALA A 4 5.08 -6.22 -3.50
C ALA A 4 6.44 -5.96 -2.82
N PRO A 5 6.99 -4.74 -2.82
CA PRO A 5 8.24 -4.41 -2.15
C PRO A 5 8.30 -4.83 -0.67
N LEU A 6 7.17 -4.78 0.06
CA LEU A 6 7.14 -5.23 1.46
C LEU A 6 7.00 -6.75 1.63
N GLN A 7 6.95 -7.53 0.54
CA GLN A 7 6.96 -9.00 0.53
C GLN A 7 5.88 -9.64 1.42
N ARG A 8 4.72 -8.99 1.50
CA ARG A 8 3.54 -9.48 2.23
C ARG A 8 2.26 -8.93 1.60
N SER A 9 1.12 -9.53 1.94
CA SER A 9 -0.18 -8.95 1.63
C SER A 9 -0.48 -7.76 2.54
N VAL A 10 -1.36 -6.89 2.06
CA VAL A 10 -2.00 -5.89 2.91
C VAL A 10 -2.86 -6.59 3.96
N GLU A 11 -2.77 -6.12 5.21
CA GLU A 11 -3.64 -6.55 6.29
C GLU A 11 -4.76 -5.54 6.51
N LEU A 12 -5.85 -5.96 7.15
CA LEU A 12 -6.98 -5.08 7.45
C LEU A 12 -6.56 -3.88 8.32
N GLY A 13 -5.58 -4.08 9.21
CA GLY A 13 -5.01 -3.02 10.05
C GLY A 13 -4.30 -1.94 9.24
N ASP A 14 -3.62 -2.29 8.14
CA ASP A 14 -2.95 -1.31 7.27
C ASP A 14 -3.98 -0.38 6.63
N VAL A 15 -5.03 -0.95 6.02
CA VAL A 15 -6.11 -0.18 5.37
C VAL A 15 -6.89 0.65 6.39
N GLY A 16 -7.20 0.06 7.56
CA GLY A 16 -7.86 0.75 8.65
C GLY A 16 -7.05 1.93 9.19
N GLY A 17 -5.73 1.76 9.33
CA GLY A 17 -4.81 2.83 9.75
C GLY A 17 -4.77 3.98 8.75
N SER A 18 -4.64 3.71 7.45
CA SER A 18 -4.68 4.76 6.43
C SER A 18 -6.04 5.47 6.34
N ALA A 19 -7.14 4.73 6.51
CA ALA A 19 -8.47 5.33 6.59
C ALA A 19 -8.61 6.25 7.81
N LEU A 20 -8.12 5.81 8.98
CA LEU A 20 -8.13 6.63 10.19
C LEU A 20 -7.28 7.89 10.00
N TYR A 21 -6.10 7.79 9.39
CA TYR A 21 -5.28 8.95 9.04
C TYR A 21 -6.09 9.96 8.21
N LEU A 22 -6.69 9.51 7.09
CA LEU A 22 -7.45 10.37 6.16
C LEU A 22 -8.71 10.99 6.77
N LEU A 23 -9.33 10.34 7.76
CA LEU A 23 -10.52 10.85 8.45
C LEU A 23 -10.19 11.69 9.69
N SER A 24 -8.92 11.73 10.10
CA SER A 24 -8.47 12.46 11.28
C SER A 24 -7.99 13.86 10.94
N ASP A 25 -7.77 14.68 11.98
CA ASP A 25 -7.17 16.00 11.84
C ASP A 25 -5.72 15.96 11.31
N LEU A 26 -5.06 14.79 11.32
CA LEU A 26 -3.70 14.61 10.80
C LEU A 26 -3.61 14.82 9.28
N SER A 27 -4.73 14.68 8.56
CA SER A 27 -4.81 14.88 7.12
C SER A 27 -5.63 16.13 6.74
N ASN A 28 -5.79 17.11 7.64
CA ASN A 28 -6.66 18.28 7.45
C ASN A 28 -6.34 19.14 6.19
N SER A 29 -5.18 18.96 5.58
CA SER A 29 -4.80 19.67 4.34
C SER A 29 -4.47 18.70 3.19
N VAL A 30 -4.95 17.47 3.26
CA VAL A 30 -4.80 16.45 2.21
C VAL A 30 -6.14 16.28 1.50
N THR A 31 -6.16 16.55 0.19
CA THR A 31 -7.39 16.50 -0.63
C THR A 31 -7.05 16.13 -2.07
N GLY A 32 -7.96 15.43 -2.76
CA GLY A 32 -7.79 15.02 -4.15
C GLY A 32 -6.75 13.90 -4.38
N GLU A 33 -6.26 13.28 -3.31
CA GLU A 33 -5.19 12.29 -3.35
C GLU A 33 -5.68 10.85 -3.46
N ILE A 34 -4.88 10.00 -4.12
CA ILE A 34 -5.08 8.54 -4.16
C ILE A 34 -4.01 7.90 -3.24
N HIS A 35 -4.43 7.53 -2.03
CA HIS A 35 -3.56 6.88 -1.06
C HIS A 35 -3.48 5.37 -1.32
N HIS A 36 -2.35 4.89 -1.82
CA HIS A 36 -2.14 3.47 -2.08
C HIS A 36 -1.75 2.74 -0.80
N VAL A 37 -2.50 1.67 -0.48
CA VAL A 37 -2.27 0.81 0.68
C VAL A 37 -2.19 -0.63 0.20
N ASP A 38 -1.08 -0.97 -0.43
CA ASP A 38 -0.93 -2.21 -1.20
C ASP A 38 0.46 -2.83 -1.04
N CYS A 39 1.17 -2.48 0.03
CA CYS A 39 2.54 -2.91 0.29
C CYS A 39 3.54 -2.50 -0.81
N GLY A 40 3.23 -1.43 -1.56
CA GLY A 40 4.06 -0.88 -2.63
C GLY A 40 3.87 -1.58 -3.97
N TYR A 41 2.80 -2.35 -4.14
CA TYR A 41 2.58 -3.10 -5.37
C TYR A 41 2.37 -2.18 -6.59
N ASN A 42 1.69 -1.04 -6.43
CA ASN A 42 1.38 -0.11 -7.51
C ASN A 42 2.60 0.45 -8.26
N VAL A 43 3.77 0.54 -7.61
CA VAL A 43 5.00 1.04 -8.25
C VAL A 43 5.72 -0.05 -9.07
N VAL A 44 5.26 -1.30 -8.99
CA VAL A 44 5.90 -2.43 -9.67
C VAL A 44 5.47 -2.46 -11.14
N GLY A 45 6.36 -2.06 -12.04
CA GLY A 45 6.09 -2.06 -13.48
C GLY A 45 6.25 -3.43 -14.15
N ILE A 46 7.15 -4.28 -13.64
CA ILE A 46 7.36 -5.66 -14.09
C ILE A 46 7.45 -6.54 -12.84
N PRO A 47 6.63 -7.60 -12.72
CA PRO A 47 6.69 -8.54 -11.61
C PRO A 47 8.09 -9.13 -11.44
N ALA A 48 8.48 -9.43 -10.19
CA ALA A 48 9.73 -10.11 -9.93
C ALA A 48 9.72 -11.47 -10.64
N VAL A 49 10.80 -11.77 -11.36
CA VAL A 49 10.98 -13.10 -11.95
C VAL A 49 11.28 -14.04 -10.79
N GLN A 50 10.33 -14.90 -10.43
CA GLN A 50 10.59 -15.98 -9.50
C GLN A 50 11.63 -16.91 -10.16
N GLU A 51 12.83 -17.00 -9.59
CA GLU A 51 13.74 -18.10 -9.91
C GLU A 51 13.04 -19.40 -9.45
N LYS A 52 12.49 -20.14 -10.41
CA LYS A 52 12.00 -21.50 -10.17
C LYS A 52 13.22 -22.38 -9.92
N THR A 53 13.56 -22.57 -8.65
CA THR A 53 14.37 -23.71 -8.21
C THR A 53 13.45 -24.88 -7.87
#